data_AF-A0A3M1FIK6-F1
#
_entry.id   AF-A0A3M1FIK6-F1
#
_cell.length_a   1.000
_cell.length_b   1.000
_cell.length_c   1.000
_cell.angle_alpha   90.00
_cell.angle_beta   90.00
_cell.angle_gamma   90.00
#
_symmetry.space_group_name_H-M   'P 1'
#
loop_
_entity.id
_entity.type
_entity.pdbx_description
1 polymer ?
#
loop_
_entity_poly.entity_id
_entity_poly.type
_entity_poly.pdbx_seq_one_letter_code
_entity_poly.pdbx_strand_id
1 'polypeptide(L)'
;MFALHCKLRKLPEPDREYRFHPERRWRFDFAWPTKKVAIEVEGGTWTNGRHSRGNGFENDCEKYNEAAILGWTVLRFTTRQVKRGIAIDTVMRLFKTMEEAQ
;
A
#
# COMPACT_ATOMS: atom_id res chain seq x y z
N MET A 1 -9.69 9.55 0.16
CA MET A 1 -10.60 8.58 0.79
C MET A 1 -9.90 7.75 1.85
N PHE A 2 -8.85 6.97 1.53
CA PHE A 2 -8.17 6.14 2.52
C PHE A 2 -7.59 6.94 3.72
N ALA A 3 -6.88 8.04 3.48
CA ALA A 3 -6.39 8.92 4.55
C ALA A 3 -7.52 9.45 5.48
N LEU A 4 -8.72 9.69 4.95
CA LEU A 4 -9.88 10.06 5.77
C LEU A 4 -10.32 8.90 6.68
N HIS A 5 -10.30 7.67 6.17
CA HIS A 5 -10.58 6.49 7.00
C HIS A 5 -9.55 6.34 8.13
N CYS A 6 -8.26 6.55 7.86
CA CYS A 6 -7.21 6.57 8.89
C CYS A 6 -7.53 7.60 9.98
N LYS A 7 -7.87 8.84 9.59
CA LYS A 7 -8.24 9.90 10.51
C LYS A 7 -9.47 9.55 11.37
N LEU A 8 -10.54 9.06 10.75
CA LEU A 8 -11.77 8.68 11.47
C LEU A 8 -11.56 7.52 12.45
N ARG A 9 -10.62 6.62 12.14
CA ARG A 9 -10.24 5.48 13.00
C ARG A 9 -9.08 5.80 13.95
N LYS A 10 -8.65 7.07 14.03
CA LYS A 10 -7.56 7.54 14.90
C LYS A 10 -6.24 6.79 14.69
N LEU A 11 -5.97 6.32 13.48
CA LEU A 11 -4.67 5.78 13.14
C LEU A 11 -3.66 6.92 12.94
N PRO A 12 -2.34 6.68 13.14
CA PRO A 12 -1.31 7.61 12.73
C PRO A 12 -1.50 8.01 11.26
N GLU A 13 -1.24 9.27 10.95
CA GLU A 13 -1.36 9.75 9.56
C GLU A 13 -0.30 9.05 8.69
N PRO A 14 -0.70 8.41 7.57
CA PRO A 14 0.26 7.84 6.63
C PRO A 14 0.86 8.93 5.74
N ASP A 15 2.14 8.76 5.41
CA ASP A 15 2.81 9.51 4.35
C ASP A 15 2.21 9.15 3.00
N ARG A 16 1.99 10.15 2.14
CA ARG A 16 1.43 9.95 0.79
C ARG A 16 2.53 9.96 -0.26
N GLU A 17 2.37 9.18 -1.33
CA GLU A 17 3.34 9.12 -2.44
C GLU A 17 4.77 8.84 -1.96
N TYR A 18 4.90 7.96 -0.96
CA TYR A 18 6.14 7.74 -0.23
C TYR A 18 7.16 6.99 -1.09
N ARG A 19 8.30 7.63 -1.38
CA ARG A 19 9.42 6.99 -2.07
C ARG A 19 10.17 6.06 -1.11
N PHE A 20 10.02 4.76 -1.30
CA PHE A 20 10.61 3.77 -0.39
C PHE A 20 11.98 3.24 -0.81
N HIS A 21 12.32 3.36 -2.10
CA HIS A 21 13.53 2.81 -2.66
C HIS A 21 14.65 3.88 -2.73
N PRO A 22 15.90 3.57 -2.33
CA PRO A 22 17.00 4.55 -2.31
C PRO A 22 17.36 5.03 -3.73
N GLU A 23 17.39 4.11 -4.69
CA GLU A 23 17.80 4.41 -6.08
C GLU A 23 16.61 4.65 -7.01
N ARG A 24 15.69 3.69 -7.11
CA ARG A 24 14.49 3.80 -7.94
C ARG A 24 13.55 4.91 -7.45
N ARG A 25 12.71 5.41 -8.36
CA ARG A 25 11.72 6.47 -8.09
C ARG A 25 10.33 5.93 -7.75
N TRP A 26 10.23 4.66 -7.38
CA TRP A 26 8.96 4.05 -7.00
C TRP A 26 8.41 4.67 -5.72
N ARG A 27 7.09 4.75 -5.67
CA ARG A 27 6.33 5.28 -4.55
C ARG A 27 5.21 4.32 -4.18
N PHE A 28 4.87 4.29 -2.90
CA PHE A 28 3.60 3.77 -2.43
C PHE A 28 2.58 4.90 -2.33
N ASP A 29 1.31 4.63 -2.61
CA ASP A 29 0.25 5.61 -2.41
C ASP A 29 0.20 6.11 -0.96
N PHE A 30 0.35 5.21 0.00
CA PHE A 30 0.42 5.51 1.43
C PHE A 30 1.45 4.65 2.16
N ALA A 31 2.12 5.20 3.18
CA ALA A 31 3.07 4.44 3.99
C ALA A 31 3.14 4.91 5.46
N TRP A 32 3.51 3.98 6.35
CA TRP A 32 4.01 4.26 7.69
C TRP A 32 5.47 3.79 7.78
N PRO A 33 6.46 4.65 7.48
CA PRO A 33 7.86 4.23 7.34
C PRO A 33 8.46 3.60 8.59
N THR A 34 8.10 4.12 9.77
CA THR A 34 8.55 3.59 11.06
C THR A 34 8.07 2.16 11.33
N LYS A 35 6.92 1.78 10.74
CA LYS A 35 6.35 0.42 10.85
C LYS A 35 6.66 -0.46 9.63
N LYS A 36 7.31 0.09 8.59
CA LYS A 36 7.50 -0.59 7.29
C LYS A 36 6.20 -1.16 6.70
N VAL A 37 5.10 -0.42 6.84
CA VAL A 37 3.80 -0.79 6.25
C VAL A 37 3.46 0.16 5.12
N ALA A 38 3.04 -0.38 3.98
CA ALA A 38 2.64 0.38 2.81
C ALA A 38 1.29 -0.06 2.26
N ILE A 39 0.54 0.87 1.68
CA ILE A 39 -0.75 0.64 1.03
C ILE A 39 -0.68 1.13 -0.41
N GLU A 40 -1.13 0.27 -1.32
CA GLU A 40 -1.32 0.61 -2.74
C GLU A 40 -2.80 0.49 -3.12
N VAL A 41 -3.30 1.50 -3.81
CA VAL A 41 -4.68 1.58 -4.30
C VAL A 41 -4.68 1.37 -5.82
N GLU A 42 -4.90 0.13 -6.21
CA GLU A 42 -4.95 -0.30 -7.60
C GLU A 42 -6.20 0.26 -8.29
N GLY A 43 -6.02 1.33 -9.06
CA GLY A 43 -7.01 1.89 -9.97
C GLY A 43 -6.96 1.23 -11.37
N GLY A 44 -8.09 1.21 -12.09
CA GLY A 44 -8.08 0.91 -13.53
C GLY A 44 -8.01 -0.58 -13.91
N THR A 45 -8.27 -1.52 -12.99
CA THR A 45 -8.24 -2.98 -13.26
C THR A 45 -9.17 -3.43 -14.40
N TRP A 46 -10.19 -2.64 -14.74
CA TRP A 46 -11.22 -2.97 -15.74
C TRP A 46 -11.19 -2.07 -16.99
N THR A 47 -10.25 -1.12 -17.07
CA THR A 47 -10.14 -0.17 -18.18
C THR A 47 -8.79 -0.34 -18.84
N ASN A 48 -8.72 -1.26 -19.82
CA ASN A 48 -7.68 -1.42 -20.85
C ASN A 48 -6.39 -0.57 -20.64
N GLY A 49 -5.65 -0.85 -19.57
CA GLY A 49 -4.66 0.06 -19.00
C GLY A 49 -3.36 -0.64 -18.66
N ARG A 50 -2.30 0.16 -18.44
CA ARG A 50 -0.87 -0.16 -18.23
C ARG A 50 -0.50 -1.55 -17.66
N HIS A 51 -1.33 -2.17 -16.84
CA HIS A 51 -1.09 -3.48 -16.22
C HIS A 51 -1.42 -4.68 -17.14
N SER A 52 -2.05 -4.48 -18.30
CA SER A 52 -2.33 -5.54 -19.28
C SER A 52 -1.28 -5.66 -20.41
N ARG A 53 -0.24 -4.83 -20.40
CA ARG A 53 0.96 -5.00 -21.27
C ARG A 53 2.04 -5.66 -20.42
N GLY A 54 2.62 -6.78 -20.87
CA GLY A 54 3.55 -7.60 -20.06
C GLY A 54 4.64 -6.81 -19.31
N ASN A 55 5.18 -5.76 -19.94
CA ASN A 55 6.19 -4.89 -19.34
C ASN A 55 5.68 -4.12 -18.08
N GLY A 56 4.40 -3.74 -18.03
CA GLY A 56 3.84 -3.08 -16.83
C GLY A 56 3.81 -4.02 -15.63
N PHE A 57 3.40 -5.27 -15.86
CA PHE A 57 3.35 -6.29 -14.82
C PHE A 57 4.74 -6.70 -14.32
N GLU A 58 5.72 -6.86 -15.22
CA GLU A 58 7.11 -7.16 -14.83
C GLU A 58 7.72 -6.06 -13.94
N ASN A 59 7.50 -4.79 -14.29
CA ASN A 59 7.95 -3.66 -13.46
C ASN A 59 7.27 -3.63 -12.09
N ASP A 60 5.99 -4.00 -12.00
CA ASP A 60 5.27 -4.12 -10.73
C ASP A 60 5.85 -5.26 -9.87
N CYS A 61 6.14 -6.42 -10.49
CA CYS A 61 6.82 -7.53 -9.82
C CYS A 61 8.17 -7.10 -9.25
N GLU A 62 8.99 -6.39 -10.03
CA GLU A 62 10.27 -5.85 -9.57
C GLU A 62 10.08 -4.92 -8.36
N LYS A 63 9.16 -3.96 -8.48
CA LYS A 63 8.84 -3.00 -7.40
C LYS A 63 8.44 -3.70 -6.10
N TYR A 64 7.56 -4.70 -6.16
CA TYR A 64 7.08 -5.38 -4.96
C TYR A 64 8.10 -6.34 -4.35
N ASN A 65 8.94 -6.98 -5.18
CA ASN A 65 10.05 -7.78 -4.69
C ASN A 65 11.05 -6.91 -3.92
N GLU A 66 11.43 -5.75 -4.47
CA GLU A 66 12.32 -4.80 -3.78
C GLU A 66 11.69 -4.25 -2.50
N ALA A 67 10.38 -4.00 -2.50
CA ALA A 67 9.66 -3.64 -1.28
C ALA A 67 9.80 -4.73 -0.19
N ALA A 68 9.59 -6.00 -0.56
CA ALA A 68 9.72 -7.12 0.36
C ALA A 68 11.16 -7.28 0.88
N ILE A 69 12.17 -7.18 0.00
CA ILE A 69 13.59 -7.21 0.38
C ILE A 69 13.93 -6.11 1.39
N LEU A 70 13.38 -4.90 1.20
CA LEU A 70 13.55 -3.77 2.10
C LEU A 70 12.69 -3.84 3.38
N GLY A 71 12.06 -4.99 3.63
CA GLY A 71 11.31 -5.30 4.85
C GLY A 71 9.90 -4.72 4.89
N TRP A 72 9.34 -4.30 3.76
CA TRP A 72 8.00 -3.72 3.73
C TRP A 72 6.89 -4.77 3.71
N THR A 73 5.90 -4.56 4.56
CA THR A 73 4.57 -5.18 4.42
C THR A 73 3.74 -4.31 3.49
N VAL A 74 3.52 -4.77 2.26
CA VAL A 74 2.71 -4.04 1.26
C VAL A 74 1.32 -4.66 1.15
N LEU A 75 0.27 -3.89 1.44
CA LEU A 75 -1.12 -4.30 1.26
C LEU A 75 -1.74 -3.59 0.06
N ARG A 76 -2.30 -4.36 -0.87
CA ARG A 76 -2.84 -3.85 -2.14
C ARG A 76 -4.35 -3.94 -2.14
N PHE A 77 -5.03 -2.86 -2.52
CA PHE A 77 -6.48 -2.79 -2.54
C PHE A 77 -6.98 -2.13 -3.81
N THR A 78 -8.12 -2.58 -4.33
CA THR A 78 -8.84 -1.84 -5.35
C THR A 78 -9.51 -0.60 -4.76
N THR A 79 -9.81 0.39 -5.60
CA THR A 79 -10.63 1.56 -5.20
C THR A 79 -11.96 1.16 -4.55
N ARG A 80 -12.58 0.06 -5.01
CA ARG A 80 -13.83 -0.47 -4.44
C ARG A 80 -13.64 -0.99 -3.02
N GLN A 81 -12.54 -1.71 -2.75
CA GLN A 81 -12.22 -2.19 -1.40
C GLN A 81 -11.94 -1.03 -0.44
N VAL A 82 -11.23 0.00 -0.89
CA VAL A 82 -11.02 1.22 -0.09
C VAL A 82 -12.35 1.86 0.26
N LYS A 83 -13.24 2.09 -0.71
CA LYS A 83 -14.57 2.69 -0.49
C LYS A 83 -15.46 1.87 0.46
N ARG A 84 -15.32 0.54 0.47
CA ARG A 84 -16.08 -0.36 1.36
C ARG A 84 -15.50 -0.48 2.77
N GLY A 85 -14.39 0.19 3.07
CA GLY A 85 -13.74 0.10 4.39
C GLY A 85 -12.81 -1.10 4.57
N ILE A 86 -12.73 -2.02 3.60
CA ILE A 86 -11.91 -3.24 3.71
C ILE A 86 -10.43 -2.91 3.94
N ALA A 87 -9.92 -1.87 3.27
CA ALA A 87 -8.53 -1.44 3.42
C ALA A 87 -8.22 -0.99 4.85
N ILE A 88 -9.08 -0.16 5.45
CA ILE A 88 -8.84 0.35 6.81
C ILE A 88 -8.99 -0.76 7.85
N ASP A 89 -9.98 -1.64 7.70
CA ASP A 89 -10.18 -2.74 8.64
C ASP A 89 -9.02 -3.75 8.59
N THR A 90 -8.44 -3.98 7.40
CA THR A 90 -7.24 -4.81 7.25
C THR A 90 -6.03 -4.18 7.92
N VAL A 91 -5.83 -2.87 7.78
CA VAL A 91 -4.72 -2.16 8.44
C VAL A 91 -4.84 -2.18 9.95
N MET A 92 -6.04 -1.97 10.51
CA MET A 92 -6.23 -2.06 11.96
C MET A 92 -5.88 -3.45 12.49
N ARG A 93 -6.27 -4.51 11.78
CA ARG A 93 -5.91 -5.89 12.13
C ARG A 93 -4.40 -6.11 12.06
N LEU A 94 -3.74 -5.61 11.03
CA LEU A 94 -2.28 -5.69 10.91
C LEU A 94 -1.59 -5.02 12.11
N PHE A 95 -1.98 -3.79 12.46
CA PHE A 95 -1.38 -3.07 13.58
C PHE A 95 -1.58 -3.79 14.91
N LYS A 96 -2.78 -4.34 15.14
CA LYS A 96 -3.05 -5.17 16.31
C LYS A 96 -2.11 -6.38 16.38
N THR A 97 -1.92 -7.11 15.27
CA THR A 97 -0.99 -8.26 15.24
C THR A 97 0.47 -7.85 15.46
N MET A 98 0.88 -6.68 14.98
CA MET A 98 2.24 -6.17 15.21
C MET A 98 2.47 -5.78 16.68
N GLU A 99 1.45 -5.26 17.36
CA GLU A 99 1.51 -4.93 18.79
C GLU A 99 1.56 -6.20 19.65
N GLU A 100 0.85 -7.27 19.26
CA GLU A 100 0.84 -8.57 19.95
C GLU A 100 2.14 -9.37 19.78
N ALA A 101 2.95 -9.04 18.77
CA ALA A 101 4.21 -9.72 18.46
C ALA A 101 5.44 -9.09 19.14
N GLN A 102 5.26 -8.01 19.91
CA GLN A 102 6.28 -7.36 20.75
C GLN A 102 6.15 -7.80 22.21
#